data_AF-A0A3D4UU87-F1
#
_entry.id   AF-A0A3D4UU87-F1
#
_cell.length_a   1.000
_cell.length_b   1.000
_cell.length_c   1.000
_cell.angle_alpha   90.00
_cell.angle_beta   90.00
_cell.angle_gamma   90.00
#
_symmetry.space_group_name_H-M   'P 1'
#
loop_
_entity.id
_entity.type
_entity.pdbx_description
1 polymer ?
#
loop_
_entity_poly.entity_id
_entity_poly.type
_entity_poly.pdbx_seq_one_letter_code
_entity_poly.pdbx_strand_id
1 'polypeptide(L)'
;MPKATTTNKGIIAAEAAIQFGLLGDLSSSKDNDLNNINSQISQLQPFQNVEENSLFNQSQVLVNMPYLAEMNVSVESSLKIIEIPLDEKQMRIIDHAPNDLVVSPRHLMDQSNRLSFYMKYDTFSADTVPYPSPITTQDTLNESSYKIGKDLTFNSKTKEESVSRPRLIEVYRTTTKPVSYKDFDGNLRKVIDLRDESGDIASDMFYNDFVETNKKYYYVFRIVNSNGVSGAPSDIFESELINDGGYVYGSFKQLSESELVEPPPTEPSISFKKLINIVPNIQHLTLNTNADMFSGASTDHLADISLGSANSGDQFWDQQFKIRLTSKKTGRKIDLNLKFEKKVSK
;
A
#
# COMPACT_ATOMS: atom_id res chain seq x y z
N MET A 1 -17.54 41.04 30.61
CA MET A 1 -16.70 39.83 30.73
C MET A 1 -17.46 38.69 30.06
N PRO A 2 -16.97 38.21 28.91
CA PRO A 2 -16.05 37.08 28.89
C PRO A 2 -14.84 37.31 27.96
N LYS A 3 -13.72 36.64 28.25
CA LYS A 3 -12.51 36.64 27.41
C LYS A 3 -12.56 35.48 26.42
N ALA A 4 -12.39 35.82 25.14
CA ALA A 4 -11.86 34.94 24.10
C ALA A 4 -10.34 35.11 24.06
N THR A 5 -9.57 34.05 23.78
CA THR A 5 -8.34 34.12 22.96
C THR A 5 -7.76 32.75 22.58
N THR A 6 -7.57 32.54 21.26
CA THR A 6 -6.42 31.94 20.51
C THR A 6 -5.87 30.56 20.90
N THR A 7 -5.95 29.50 20.08
CA THR A 7 -5.22 29.19 18.81
C THR A 7 -3.68 29.26 18.89
N ASN A 8 -3.02 28.10 18.86
CA ASN A 8 -1.62 27.91 18.43
C ASN A 8 -1.52 26.49 17.84
N LYS A 9 -1.60 26.32 16.52
CA LYS A 9 -0.49 26.18 15.55
C LYS A 9 0.66 25.29 16.06
N GLY A 10 0.72 24.11 15.45
CA GLY A 10 1.72 23.08 15.67
C GLY A 10 3.11 23.45 15.14
N ILE A 11 4.09 22.81 15.76
CA ILE A 11 5.47 22.74 15.29
C ILE A 11 5.81 21.26 15.22
N ILE A 12 6.18 20.84 14.03
CA ILE A 12 6.71 19.54 13.65
C ILE A 12 8.19 19.53 14.09
N ALA A 13 8.62 18.52 14.84
CA ALA A 13 10.03 18.21 15.01
C ALA A 13 10.25 16.73 14.67
N ALA A 14 11.17 16.50 13.73
CA ALA A 14 11.52 15.21 13.18
C ALA A 14 12.32 14.35 14.17
N GLU A 15 11.91 13.11 14.35
CA GLU A 15 12.68 12.06 15.03
C GLU A 15 13.64 11.39 14.05
N ALA A 16 14.92 11.34 14.40
CA ALA A 16 15.92 10.49 13.79
C ALA A 16 16.22 9.33 14.76
N ALA A 17 15.84 8.12 14.37
CA ALA A 17 16.15 6.89 15.09
C ALA A 17 17.62 6.50 14.84
N ILE A 18 18.36 6.19 15.90
CA ILE A 18 19.61 5.43 15.84
C ILE A 18 19.39 4.13 16.63
N GLN A 19 19.46 3.04 15.89
CA GLN A 19 19.35 1.67 16.36
C GLN A 19 20.73 1.22 16.88
N PHE A 20 20.83 0.73 18.12
CA PHE A 20 21.93 -0.14 18.53
C PHE A 20 21.41 -1.20 19.51
N GLY A 21 21.43 -2.45 19.06
CA GLY A 21 21.30 -3.61 19.92
C GLY A 21 22.66 -4.07 20.42
N LEU A 22 22.72 -4.49 21.67
CA LEU A 22 23.36 -5.73 22.13
C LEU A 22 23.24 -5.80 23.66
N LEU A 23 22.51 -6.81 24.11
CA LEU A 23 22.40 -7.24 25.51
C LEU A 23 23.77 -7.76 25.99
N GLY A 24 24.34 -7.11 27.00
CA GLY A 24 25.52 -7.58 27.72
C GLY A 24 25.76 -6.76 29.00
N ASP A 25 25.65 -7.42 30.15
CA ASP A 25 26.16 -7.07 31.48
C ASP A 25 26.02 -5.61 31.99
N LEU A 26 24.83 -5.33 32.52
CA LEU A 26 24.39 -4.02 33.05
C LEU A 26 24.98 -3.56 34.39
N SER A 27 25.88 -4.32 35.04
CA SER A 27 26.44 -3.94 36.34
C SER A 27 27.84 -3.32 36.27
N SER A 28 28.67 -3.65 35.28
CA SER A 28 30.03 -3.12 35.17
C SER A 28 30.14 -1.87 34.28
N SER A 29 29.19 -1.63 33.37
CA SER A 29 29.15 -0.39 32.58
C SER A 29 28.75 0.82 33.42
N LYS A 30 27.80 0.66 34.37
CA LYS A 30 27.29 1.78 35.17
C LYS A 30 28.36 2.47 36.00
N ASP A 31 29.29 1.71 36.58
CA ASP A 31 30.38 2.28 37.39
C ASP A 31 31.44 2.98 36.51
N ASN A 32 31.68 2.45 35.30
CA ASN A 32 32.56 3.10 34.31
C ASN A 32 31.93 4.37 33.74
N ASP A 33 30.62 4.38 33.50
CA ASP A 33 29.87 5.53 33.01
C ASP A 33 29.79 6.63 34.09
N LEU A 34 29.61 6.26 35.37
CA LEU A 34 29.60 7.21 36.48
C LEU A 34 30.99 7.83 36.73
N ASN A 35 32.06 7.04 36.60
CA ASN A 35 33.44 7.55 36.70
C ASN A 35 33.82 8.43 35.50
N ASN A 36 33.33 8.11 34.29
CA ASN A 36 33.49 8.97 33.12
C ASN A 36 32.76 10.30 33.30
N ILE A 37 31.52 10.29 33.79
CA ILE A 37 30.73 11.50 34.07
C ILE A 37 31.41 12.35 35.17
N ASN A 38 31.90 11.75 36.25
CA ASN A 38 32.61 12.48 37.31
C ASN A 38 33.95 13.04 36.84
N SER A 39 34.65 12.37 35.92
CA SER A 39 35.87 12.88 35.28
C SER A 39 35.57 14.07 34.35
N GLN A 40 34.44 14.04 33.64
CA GLN A 40 33.98 15.13 32.78
C GLN A 40 33.51 16.34 33.61
N ILE A 41 32.86 16.12 34.76
CA ILE A 41 32.45 17.18 35.69
C ILE A 41 33.67 17.84 36.36
N SER A 42 34.71 17.06 36.68
CA SER A 42 35.95 17.60 37.28
C SER A 42 36.80 18.42 36.30
N GLN A 43 36.57 18.28 34.99
CA GLN A 43 37.20 19.10 33.94
C GLN A 43 36.46 20.40 33.64
N LEU A 44 35.26 20.60 34.20
CA LEU A 44 34.55 21.89 34.18
C LEU A 44 35.20 22.82 35.21
N GLN A 45 36.36 23.41 34.85
CA GLN A 45 36.86 24.60 35.53
C GLN A 45 35.76 25.67 35.55
N PRO A 46 35.60 26.46 36.63
CA PRO A 46 34.68 27.60 36.59
C PRO A 46 35.07 28.48 35.40
N PHE A 47 34.12 28.68 34.49
CA PHE A 47 34.30 29.45 33.27
C PHE A 47 34.92 30.82 33.57
N GLN A 48 36.23 30.97 33.32
CA GLN A 48 36.91 32.25 33.15
C GLN A 48 37.19 32.48 31.67
N ASN A 49 36.18 32.30 30.82
CA ASN A 49 36.18 32.91 29.50
C ASN A 49 35.33 34.18 29.60
N VAL A 50 36.00 35.31 29.86
CA VAL A 50 35.43 36.61 29.55
C VAL A 50 35.50 36.73 28.03
N GLU A 51 34.47 36.24 27.34
CA GLU A 51 34.36 36.52 25.90
C GLU A 51 34.02 38.00 25.71
N GLU A 52 34.80 38.68 24.88
CA GLU A 52 34.53 40.06 24.52
C GLU A 52 33.20 40.12 23.73
N ASN A 53 32.23 40.82 24.30
CA ASN A 53 30.92 41.00 23.70
C ASN A 53 31.03 41.87 22.43
N SER A 54 30.78 41.26 21.27
CA SER A 54 30.85 41.91 19.96
C SER A 54 29.79 43.01 19.73
N LEU A 55 28.82 43.15 20.64
CA LEU A 55 27.81 44.21 20.64
C LEU A 55 28.13 45.36 21.61
N PHE A 56 29.29 45.31 22.28
CA PHE A 56 29.73 46.35 23.21
C PHE A 56 30.19 47.58 22.42
N ASN A 57 29.42 48.66 22.46
CA ASN A 57 29.83 49.96 21.94
C ASN A 57 30.19 50.91 23.10
N GLN A 58 31.10 51.87 22.86
CA GLN A 58 31.53 52.83 23.89
C GLN A 58 30.39 53.69 24.48
N SER A 59 29.19 53.63 23.88
CA SER A 59 27.99 54.31 24.36
C SER A 59 27.47 53.77 25.70
N GLN A 60 27.83 52.54 26.09
CA GLN A 60 27.46 51.95 27.38
C GLN A 60 28.36 52.41 28.55
N VAL A 61 29.54 52.99 28.26
CA VAL A 61 30.51 53.47 29.27
C VAL A 61 30.08 54.82 29.88
N LEU A 62 29.13 55.53 29.25
CA LEU A 62 28.66 56.85 29.69
C LEU A 62 27.36 56.82 30.53
N VAL A 63 26.85 55.63 30.86
CA VAL A 63 25.60 55.50 31.63
C VAL A 63 25.91 55.42 33.13
N ASN A 64 25.36 56.34 33.92
CA ASN A 64 25.62 56.49 35.36
C ASN A 64 24.97 55.41 36.26
N MET A 65 24.59 54.27 35.68
CA MET A 65 23.94 53.15 36.37
C MET A 65 24.77 51.87 36.14
N PRO A 66 25.59 51.45 37.11
CA PRO A 66 26.63 50.42 36.93
C PRO A 66 26.11 48.99 36.67
N TYR A 67 24.80 48.74 36.74
CA TYR A 67 24.20 47.39 36.68
C TYR A 67 23.11 47.25 35.59
N LEU A 68 23.18 48.01 34.50
CA LEU A 68 22.12 48.04 33.49
C LEU A 68 21.91 46.71 32.72
N ALA A 69 22.86 45.78 32.82
CA ALA A 69 22.86 44.50 32.11
C ALA A 69 23.32 43.33 33.00
N GLU A 70 23.03 43.39 34.31
CA GLU A 70 23.27 42.25 35.19
C GLU A 70 22.18 41.20 34.97
N MET A 71 22.57 40.02 34.47
CA MET A 71 21.66 38.89 34.28
C MET A 71 22.01 37.79 35.29
N ASN A 72 21.14 37.59 36.27
CA ASN A 72 21.24 36.46 37.18
C ASN A 72 20.54 35.25 36.56
N VAL A 73 21.33 34.31 36.05
CA VAL A 73 20.84 33.04 35.52
C VAL A 73 20.89 31.99 36.63
N SER A 74 19.73 31.64 37.18
CA SER A 74 19.58 30.51 38.11
C SER A 74 19.24 29.25 37.31
N VAL A 75 20.18 28.32 37.20
CA VAL A 75 19.94 27.00 36.61
C VAL A 75 19.68 26.02 37.74
N GLU A 76 18.44 25.55 37.84
CA GLU A 76 18.05 24.49 38.77
C GLU A 76 17.69 23.23 37.99
N SER A 77 18.17 22.08 38.45
CA SER A 77 17.78 20.78 37.90
C SER A 77 16.34 20.47 38.31
N SER A 78 15.47 20.22 37.33
CA SER A 78 14.10 19.76 37.58
C SER A 78 13.94 18.32 37.11
N LEU A 79 13.41 17.46 37.98
CA LEU A 79 13.06 16.09 37.63
C LEU A 79 11.69 16.09 36.96
N LYS A 80 11.65 15.82 35.65
CA LYS A 80 10.40 15.66 34.91
C LYS A 80 10.14 14.17 34.69
N ILE A 81 9.15 13.63 35.42
CA ILE A 81 8.63 12.30 35.13
C ILE A 81 7.76 12.45 33.87
N ILE A 82 8.14 11.76 32.81
CA ILE A 82 7.34 11.63 31.59
C ILE A 82 6.79 10.21 31.53
N GLU A 83 5.49 10.10 31.29
CA GLU A 83 4.88 8.81 30.98
C GLU A 83 5.27 8.43 29.55
N ILE A 84 5.92 7.28 29.40
CA ILE A 84 6.25 6.69 28.11
C ILE A 84 5.33 5.48 27.96
N PRO A 85 4.29 5.53 27.11
CA PRO A 85 3.47 4.35 26.85
C PRO A 85 4.37 3.27 26.22
N LEU A 86 4.56 2.15 26.93
CA LEU A 86 5.42 1.06 26.48
C LEU A 86 4.76 0.22 25.38
N ASP A 87 3.44 0.03 25.48
CA ASP A 87 2.64 -0.69 24.48
C ASP A 87 1.14 -0.32 24.64
N GLU A 88 0.43 -0.19 23.52
CA GLU A 88 -1.04 -0.03 23.49
C GLU A 88 -1.60 -1.07 22.53
N LYS A 89 -2.31 -2.08 23.05
CA LYS A 89 -2.96 -3.11 22.24
C LYS A 89 -4.47 -2.87 22.18
N GLN A 90 -4.94 -2.41 21.02
CA GLN A 90 -6.38 -2.36 20.72
C GLN A 90 -6.83 -3.71 20.16
N MET A 91 -7.80 -4.35 20.82
CA MET A 91 -8.35 -5.64 20.39
C MET A 91 -9.78 -5.48 19.89
N ARG A 92 -10.07 -6.04 18.71
CA ARG A 92 -11.42 -6.13 18.15
C ARG A 92 -11.74 -7.59 17.90
N ILE A 93 -12.84 -8.09 18.47
CA ILE A 93 -13.33 -9.44 18.18
C ILE A 93 -14.05 -9.38 16.83
N ILE A 94 -13.54 -10.10 15.85
CA ILE A 94 -14.11 -10.20 14.49
C ILE A 94 -14.16 -11.68 14.14
N ASP A 95 -15.25 -12.12 13.53
CA ASP A 95 -15.39 -13.47 13.02
C ASP A 95 -14.49 -13.69 11.78
N HIS A 96 -14.24 -14.95 11.44
CA HIS A 96 -13.60 -15.30 10.19
C HIS A 96 -14.55 -15.06 9.02
N ALA A 97 -13.97 -14.79 7.86
CA ALA A 97 -14.74 -14.68 6.64
C ALA A 97 -15.41 -16.04 6.33
N PRO A 98 -16.64 -16.05 5.79
CA PRO A 98 -17.29 -17.28 5.34
C PRO A 98 -16.54 -17.91 4.16
N ASN A 99 -16.81 -19.20 3.93
CA ASN A 99 -16.15 -19.99 2.88
C ASN A 99 -16.50 -19.50 1.48
N ASP A 100 -15.76 -20.02 0.51
CA ASP A 100 -15.94 -19.71 -0.91
C ASP A 100 -17.31 -20.17 -1.43
N LEU A 101 -17.69 -19.54 -2.54
CA LEU A 101 -18.93 -19.83 -3.24
C LEU A 101 -18.60 -20.36 -4.65
N VAL A 102 -19.00 -21.60 -4.92
CA VAL A 102 -18.87 -22.18 -6.26
C VAL A 102 -20.06 -21.73 -7.10
N VAL A 103 -19.77 -21.01 -8.20
CA VAL A 103 -20.79 -20.50 -9.11
C VAL A 103 -20.65 -21.15 -10.48
N SER A 104 -21.75 -21.67 -11.00
CA SER A 104 -21.85 -22.30 -12.32
C SER A 104 -22.89 -21.55 -13.17
N PRO A 105 -22.46 -20.73 -14.14
CA PRO A 105 -23.39 -20.02 -15.01
C PRO A 105 -24.01 -20.95 -16.06
N ARG A 106 -25.28 -20.70 -16.38
CA ARG A 106 -26.08 -21.43 -17.38
C ARG A 106 -27.05 -20.45 -18.04
N HIS A 107 -27.50 -20.76 -19.26
CA HIS A 107 -28.60 -20.02 -19.88
C HIS A 107 -29.87 -20.88 -19.87
N LEU A 108 -31.03 -20.23 -19.77
CA LEU A 108 -32.32 -20.91 -19.87
C LEU A 108 -32.73 -21.03 -21.36
N MET A 109 -33.22 -22.21 -21.75
CA MET A 109 -33.64 -22.50 -23.13
C MET A 109 -35.09 -22.06 -23.43
N ASP A 110 -35.78 -21.46 -22.47
CA ASP A 110 -37.21 -21.12 -22.51
C ASP A 110 -37.53 -19.79 -23.23
N GLN A 111 -36.58 -19.24 -24.00
CA GLN A 111 -36.67 -17.94 -24.68
C GLN A 111 -36.96 -16.74 -23.75
N SER A 112 -36.78 -16.88 -22.44
CA SER A 112 -37.09 -15.82 -21.47
C SER A 112 -36.03 -14.71 -21.37
N ASN A 113 -34.94 -14.81 -22.14
CA ASN A 113 -33.75 -13.94 -22.07
C ASN A 113 -33.16 -13.84 -20.66
N ARG A 114 -33.01 -14.99 -20.00
CA ARG A 114 -32.49 -15.09 -18.64
C ARG A 114 -31.20 -15.88 -18.56
N LEU A 115 -30.27 -15.35 -17.78
CA LEU A 115 -29.08 -16.05 -17.33
C LEU A 115 -29.36 -16.61 -15.94
N SER A 116 -28.99 -17.87 -15.74
CA SER A 116 -29.15 -18.60 -14.48
C SER A 116 -27.77 -18.90 -13.91
N PHE A 117 -27.57 -18.57 -12.64
CA PHE A 117 -26.35 -18.88 -11.90
C PHE A 117 -26.71 -19.87 -10.80
N TYR A 118 -26.16 -21.07 -10.90
CA TYR A 118 -26.21 -22.05 -9.82
C TYR A 118 -25.09 -21.74 -8.85
N MET A 119 -25.43 -21.48 -7.60
CA MET A 119 -24.48 -21.09 -6.56
C MET A 119 -24.53 -22.13 -5.44
N LYS A 120 -23.37 -22.60 -5.01
CA LYS A 120 -23.24 -23.59 -3.94
C LYS A 120 -22.19 -23.13 -2.94
N TYR A 121 -22.53 -23.13 -1.66
CA TYR A 121 -21.59 -22.84 -0.59
C TYR A 121 -20.58 -23.99 -0.45
N ASP A 122 -19.30 -23.64 -0.45
CA ASP A 122 -18.22 -24.62 -0.42
C ASP A 122 -17.77 -24.98 1.00
N THR A 123 -17.04 -26.08 1.10
CA THR A 123 -16.40 -26.53 2.33
C THR A 123 -15.14 -25.74 2.64
N PHE A 124 -14.88 -25.50 3.92
CA PHE A 124 -13.69 -24.78 4.36
C PHE A 124 -12.40 -25.55 4.02
N SER A 125 -11.39 -24.84 3.54
CA SER A 125 -10.06 -25.37 3.27
C SER A 125 -9.01 -24.60 4.09
N ALA A 126 -8.43 -25.26 5.08
CA ALA A 126 -7.40 -24.66 5.93
C ALA A 126 -6.09 -24.45 5.14
N ASP A 127 -5.37 -23.36 5.42
CA ASP A 127 -4.03 -23.06 4.88
C ASP A 127 -3.95 -22.89 3.34
N THR A 128 -5.09 -22.69 2.68
CA THR A 128 -5.15 -22.47 1.22
C THR A 128 -5.58 -21.05 0.87
N VAL A 129 -6.47 -20.44 1.65
CA VAL A 129 -7.13 -19.17 1.28
C VAL A 129 -6.54 -17.98 2.07
N PRO A 130 -6.10 -16.90 1.40
CA PRO A 130 -5.83 -15.62 2.06
C PRO A 130 -7.13 -14.94 2.50
N TYR A 131 -7.04 -13.84 3.25
CA TYR A 131 -8.22 -13.04 3.54
C TYR A 131 -8.88 -12.52 2.23
N PRO A 132 -10.22 -12.50 2.13
CA PRO A 132 -10.94 -12.03 0.95
C PRO A 132 -10.51 -10.67 0.38
N SER A 133 -10.46 -10.58 -0.95
CA SER A 133 -10.28 -9.30 -1.64
C SER A 133 -11.47 -8.36 -1.37
N PRO A 134 -11.24 -7.11 -0.91
CA PRO A 134 -12.33 -6.19 -0.57
C PRO A 134 -12.99 -5.60 -1.82
N ILE A 135 -14.33 -5.58 -1.83
CA ILE A 135 -15.13 -4.86 -2.84
C ILE A 135 -15.43 -3.45 -2.34
N THR A 136 -16.01 -3.33 -1.14
CA THR A 136 -16.46 -2.06 -0.59
C THR A 136 -15.39 -1.42 0.31
N THR A 137 -15.53 -0.11 0.55
CA THR A 137 -14.66 0.61 1.50
C THR A 137 -14.74 0.01 2.91
N GLN A 138 -15.92 -0.47 3.33
CA GLN A 138 -16.10 -1.10 4.64
C GLN A 138 -15.34 -2.43 4.74
N ASP A 139 -15.28 -3.21 3.66
CA ASP A 139 -14.52 -4.46 3.65
C ASP A 139 -13.03 -4.20 3.85
N THR A 140 -12.50 -3.11 3.28
CA THR A 140 -11.09 -2.71 3.48
C THR A 140 -10.79 -2.39 4.95
N LEU A 141 -11.73 -1.74 5.64
CA LEU A 141 -11.62 -1.47 7.08
C LEU A 141 -11.76 -2.75 7.93
N ASN A 142 -12.61 -3.68 7.50
CA ASN A 142 -12.79 -4.96 8.17
C ASN A 142 -11.57 -5.86 8.02
N GLU A 143 -11.00 -5.90 6.82
CA GLU A 143 -9.74 -6.58 6.50
C GLU A 143 -8.60 -6.06 7.37
N SER A 144 -8.38 -4.74 7.41
CA SER A 144 -7.28 -4.15 8.18
C SER A 144 -7.41 -4.45 9.66
N SER A 145 -8.62 -4.33 10.20
CA SER A 145 -8.89 -4.62 11.60
C SER A 145 -8.75 -6.12 11.92
N TYR A 146 -9.13 -7.01 11.00
CA TYR A 146 -8.96 -8.45 11.15
C TYR A 146 -7.48 -8.84 11.13
N LYS A 147 -6.71 -8.27 10.19
CA LYS A 147 -5.27 -8.50 10.09
C LYS A 147 -4.53 -8.02 11.35
N ILE A 148 -4.84 -6.83 11.85
CA ILE A 148 -4.29 -6.30 13.10
C ILE A 148 -4.71 -7.17 14.29
N GLY A 149 -5.99 -7.56 14.37
CA GLY A 149 -6.51 -8.33 15.51
C GLY A 149 -5.95 -9.75 15.63
N LYS A 150 -5.52 -10.35 14.52
CA LYS A 150 -4.95 -11.72 14.46
C LYS A 150 -3.43 -11.72 14.22
N ASP A 151 -2.77 -10.56 14.29
CA ASP A 151 -1.33 -10.39 14.05
C ASP A 151 -0.87 -11.00 12.70
N LEU A 152 -1.70 -10.81 11.66
CA LEU A 152 -1.56 -11.39 10.33
C LEU A 152 -0.86 -10.42 9.35
N THR A 153 0.11 -10.94 8.60
CA THR A 153 0.77 -10.19 7.51
C THR A 153 -0.02 -10.29 6.20
N PHE A 154 0.34 -9.47 5.20
CA PHE A 154 -0.38 -9.38 3.92
C PHE A 154 -0.61 -10.74 3.22
N ASN A 155 0.37 -11.66 3.28
CA ASN A 155 0.33 -12.99 2.65
C ASN A 155 -0.04 -14.13 3.60
N SER A 156 -0.46 -13.81 4.83
CA SER A 156 -0.88 -14.85 5.77
C SER A 156 -2.21 -15.47 5.34
N LYS A 157 -2.32 -16.78 5.51
CA LYS A 157 -3.51 -17.55 5.15
C LYS A 157 -4.40 -17.77 6.38
N THR A 158 -5.71 -17.88 6.16
CA THR A 158 -6.66 -18.19 7.22
C THR A 158 -6.65 -19.68 7.54
N LYS A 159 -6.59 -20.00 8.84
CA LYS A 159 -6.57 -21.38 9.35
C LYS A 159 -7.90 -21.84 9.92
N GLU A 160 -8.76 -20.89 10.26
CA GLU A 160 -10.00 -21.10 10.99
C GLU A 160 -11.17 -20.71 10.07
N GLU A 161 -12.24 -21.51 10.14
CA GLU A 161 -13.50 -21.24 9.45
C GLU A 161 -14.34 -20.19 10.18
N SER A 162 -15.32 -19.61 9.50
CA SER A 162 -16.30 -18.72 10.13
C SER A 162 -17.10 -19.49 11.18
N VAL A 163 -17.18 -18.93 12.38
CA VAL A 163 -18.03 -19.48 13.45
C VAL A 163 -19.51 -19.23 13.11
N SER A 164 -19.79 -18.11 12.44
CA SER A 164 -21.13 -17.75 12.01
C SER A 164 -21.54 -18.46 10.74
N ARG A 165 -22.81 -18.87 10.72
CA ARG A 165 -23.40 -19.47 9.52
C ARG A 165 -23.53 -18.45 8.38
N PRO A 166 -23.37 -18.89 7.12
CA PRO A 166 -23.62 -18.05 5.94
C PRO A 166 -25.09 -17.63 5.90
N ARG A 167 -25.37 -16.39 5.47
CA ARG A 167 -26.74 -15.85 5.51
C ARG A 167 -27.16 -15.21 4.19
N LEU A 168 -26.35 -14.30 3.65
CA LEU A 168 -26.74 -13.53 2.48
C LEU A 168 -25.79 -13.83 1.32
N ILE A 169 -26.32 -13.91 0.11
CA ILE A 169 -25.53 -13.82 -1.12
C ILE A 169 -25.77 -12.44 -1.74
N GLU A 170 -24.69 -11.68 -1.89
CA GLU A 170 -24.65 -10.42 -2.60
C GLU A 170 -24.27 -10.68 -4.05
N VAL A 171 -25.12 -10.22 -4.97
CA VAL A 171 -24.90 -10.29 -6.40
C VAL A 171 -24.55 -8.90 -6.90
N TYR A 172 -23.35 -8.75 -7.44
CA TYR A 172 -22.88 -7.52 -8.07
C TYR A 172 -22.92 -7.66 -9.59
N ARG A 173 -23.27 -6.58 -10.29
CA ARG A 173 -23.35 -6.59 -11.75
C ARG A 173 -22.92 -5.26 -12.36
N THR A 174 -21.99 -5.30 -13.32
CA THR A 174 -21.61 -4.14 -14.13
C THR A 174 -21.70 -4.44 -15.63
N THR A 175 -21.85 -3.39 -16.45
CA THR A 175 -21.86 -3.48 -17.92
C THR A 175 -20.50 -3.15 -18.53
N THR A 176 -19.61 -2.51 -17.79
CA THR A 176 -18.25 -2.17 -18.23
C THR A 176 -17.27 -3.22 -17.72
N LYS A 177 -16.31 -3.63 -18.54
CA LYS A 177 -15.28 -4.58 -18.11
C LYS A 177 -14.54 -4.02 -16.89
N PRO A 178 -14.55 -4.71 -15.74
CA PRO A 178 -13.84 -4.27 -14.55
C PRO A 178 -12.33 -4.48 -14.72
N VAL A 179 -11.55 -3.64 -14.06
CA VAL A 179 -10.10 -3.78 -13.89
C VAL A 179 -9.79 -4.42 -12.54
N SER A 180 -10.67 -4.24 -11.55
CA SER A 180 -10.53 -4.82 -10.21
C SER A 180 -11.89 -5.11 -9.56
N TYR A 181 -11.88 -5.87 -8.47
CA TYR A 181 -13.08 -6.11 -7.65
C TYR A 181 -13.71 -4.82 -7.09
N LYS A 182 -12.92 -3.75 -6.92
CA LYS A 182 -13.43 -2.45 -6.44
C LYS A 182 -14.37 -1.77 -7.43
N ASP A 183 -14.30 -2.09 -8.71
CA ASP A 183 -15.20 -1.51 -9.72
C ASP A 183 -16.65 -2.01 -9.57
N PHE A 184 -16.86 -3.04 -8.75
CA PHE A 184 -18.19 -3.51 -8.35
C PHE A 184 -18.77 -2.75 -7.17
N ASP A 185 -18.02 -1.86 -6.51
CA ASP A 185 -18.55 -1.03 -5.43
C ASP A 185 -19.68 -0.13 -5.93
N GLY A 186 -20.79 -0.10 -5.20
CA GLY A 186 -22.02 0.59 -5.61
C GLY A 186 -22.86 -0.11 -6.70
N ASN A 187 -22.37 -1.20 -7.31
CA ASN A 187 -23.06 -1.96 -8.36
C ASN A 187 -23.80 -3.20 -7.83
N LEU A 188 -24.41 -3.08 -6.64
CA LEU A 188 -25.17 -4.16 -6.01
C LEU A 188 -26.50 -4.37 -6.75
N ARG A 189 -26.68 -5.56 -7.32
CA ARG A 189 -27.87 -5.92 -8.11
C ARG A 189 -28.96 -6.54 -7.24
N LYS A 190 -28.59 -7.49 -6.39
CA LYS A 190 -29.52 -8.23 -5.54
C LYS A 190 -28.82 -8.75 -4.30
N VAL A 191 -29.56 -8.81 -3.21
CA VAL A 191 -29.20 -9.57 -2.00
C VAL A 191 -30.21 -10.71 -1.86
N ILE A 192 -29.70 -11.92 -1.70
CA ILE A 192 -30.49 -13.15 -1.56
C ILE A 192 -30.27 -13.66 -0.15
N ASP A 193 -31.34 -13.86 0.62
CA ASP A 193 -31.26 -14.51 1.93
C ASP A 193 -31.30 -16.03 1.72
N LEU A 194 -30.34 -16.74 2.29
CA LEU A 194 -30.25 -18.20 2.27
C LEU A 194 -31.11 -18.86 3.32
N ARG A 195 -31.68 -18.08 4.25
CA ARG A 195 -32.57 -18.58 5.28
C ARG A 195 -33.95 -18.91 4.70
N ASP A 196 -34.41 -20.13 4.89
CA ASP A 196 -35.76 -20.55 4.53
C ASP A 196 -36.82 -20.11 5.57
N GLU A 197 -38.09 -20.39 5.30
CA GLU A 197 -39.20 -20.09 6.22
C GLU A 197 -39.11 -20.89 7.53
N SER A 198 -38.49 -22.07 7.51
CA SER A 198 -38.25 -22.93 8.68
C SER A 198 -37.11 -22.42 9.57
N GLY A 199 -36.26 -21.54 9.02
CA GLY A 199 -35.06 -21.00 9.64
C GLY A 199 -33.78 -21.77 9.34
N ASP A 200 -33.83 -22.79 8.48
CA ASP A 200 -32.68 -23.52 7.96
C ASP A 200 -31.99 -22.72 6.86
N ILE A 201 -30.72 -23.04 6.60
CA ILE A 201 -29.87 -22.31 5.66
C ILE A 201 -29.64 -23.19 4.43
N ALA A 202 -30.08 -22.71 3.27
CA ALA A 202 -29.87 -23.40 2.00
C ALA A 202 -28.38 -23.45 1.65
N SER A 203 -27.88 -24.63 1.31
CA SER A 203 -26.49 -24.85 0.86
C SER A 203 -26.27 -24.41 -0.59
N ASP A 204 -27.33 -24.38 -1.37
CA ASP A 204 -27.33 -24.07 -2.79
C ASP A 204 -28.54 -23.22 -3.18
N MET A 205 -28.40 -22.47 -4.27
CA MET A 205 -29.42 -21.54 -4.74
C MET A 205 -29.28 -21.27 -6.24
N PHE A 206 -30.40 -21.05 -6.91
CA PHE A 206 -30.42 -20.54 -8.28
C PHE A 206 -30.74 -19.04 -8.27
N TYR A 207 -29.93 -18.26 -8.97
CA TYR A 207 -30.21 -16.86 -9.25
C TYR A 207 -30.46 -16.66 -10.74
N ASN A 208 -31.62 -16.12 -11.09
CA ASN A 208 -32.00 -15.82 -12.47
C ASN A 208 -32.03 -14.29 -12.66
N ASP A 209 -31.24 -13.77 -13.60
CA ASP A 209 -31.29 -12.36 -14.00
C ASP A 209 -31.77 -12.23 -15.44
N PHE A 210 -32.58 -11.20 -15.68
CA PHE A 210 -33.05 -10.84 -17.01
C PHE A 210 -32.03 -9.91 -17.66
N VAL A 211 -31.61 -10.24 -18.89
CA VAL A 211 -30.56 -9.52 -19.63
C VAL A 211 -30.97 -9.23 -21.06
N GLU A 212 -30.39 -8.16 -21.61
CA GLU A 212 -30.53 -7.85 -23.03
C GLU A 212 -29.61 -8.77 -23.86
N THR A 213 -30.06 -9.15 -25.05
CA THR A 213 -29.24 -9.94 -25.98
C THR A 213 -28.12 -9.11 -26.61
N ASN A 214 -27.00 -9.75 -26.96
CA ASN A 214 -25.80 -9.17 -27.56
C ASN A 214 -25.17 -8.06 -26.72
N LYS A 215 -25.27 -8.21 -25.39
CA LYS A 215 -24.69 -7.28 -24.42
C LYS A 215 -23.97 -8.06 -23.34
N LYS A 216 -22.74 -7.61 -23.05
CA LYS A 216 -21.88 -8.21 -22.02
C LYS A 216 -22.22 -7.67 -20.65
N TYR A 217 -22.29 -8.57 -19.69
CA TYR A 217 -22.47 -8.28 -18.28
C TYR A 217 -21.38 -9.00 -17.48
N TYR A 218 -20.89 -8.33 -16.45
CA TYR A 218 -19.90 -8.89 -15.55
C TYR A 218 -20.55 -9.11 -14.19
N TYR A 219 -20.52 -10.34 -13.70
CA TYR A 219 -21.11 -10.72 -12.42
C TYR A 219 -20.04 -11.15 -11.43
N VAL A 220 -20.23 -10.76 -10.17
CA VAL A 220 -19.48 -11.25 -9.02
C VAL A 220 -20.48 -11.61 -7.94
N PHE A 221 -20.24 -12.73 -7.27
CA PHE A 221 -21.07 -13.23 -6.20
C PHE A 221 -20.24 -13.29 -4.94
N ARG A 222 -20.82 -12.89 -3.81
CA ARG A 222 -20.13 -12.94 -2.52
C ARG A 222 -21.11 -13.37 -1.45
N ILE A 223 -20.63 -14.18 -0.51
CA ILE A 223 -21.44 -14.59 0.63
C ILE A 223 -21.11 -13.72 1.85
N VAL A 224 -22.12 -13.43 2.66
CA VAL A 224 -22.02 -12.68 3.91
C VAL A 224 -22.60 -13.53 5.03
N ASN A 225 -21.86 -13.65 6.13
CA ASN A 225 -22.31 -14.43 7.27
C ASN A 225 -23.36 -13.68 8.11
N SER A 226 -23.93 -14.36 9.11
CA SER A 226 -24.94 -13.78 9.99
C SER A 226 -24.46 -12.55 10.79
N ASN A 227 -23.15 -12.40 10.97
CA ASN A 227 -22.50 -11.28 11.65
C ASN A 227 -22.13 -10.12 10.69
N GLY A 228 -22.46 -10.23 9.40
CA GLY A 228 -22.17 -9.19 8.42
C GLY A 228 -20.72 -9.17 7.93
N VAL A 229 -19.95 -10.25 8.13
CA VAL A 229 -18.61 -10.41 7.57
C VAL A 229 -18.71 -10.96 6.16
N SER A 230 -18.13 -10.23 5.22
CA SER A 230 -18.04 -10.56 3.80
C SER A 230 -17.01 -11.67 3.54
N GLY A 231 -17.39 -12.65 2.73
CA GLY A 231 -16.54 -13.74 2.25
C GLY A 231 -15.72 -13.36 1.02
N ALA A 232 -14.99 -14.34 0.49
CA ALA A 232 -14.30 -14.20 -0.78
C ALA A 232 -15.32 -13.91 -1.90
N PRO A 233 -15.07 -12.90 -2.76
CA PRO A 233 -15.82 -12.78 -3.99
C PRO A 233 -15.49 -13.98 -4.90
N SER A 234 -16.50 -14.46 -5.62
CA SER A 234 -16.31 -15.41 -6.71
C SER A 234 -15.47 -14.79 -7.81
N ASP A 235 -14.96 -15.63 -8.71
CA ASP A 235 -14.41 -15.15 -9.98
C ASP A 235 -15.42 -14.29 -10.74
N ILE A 236 -14.90 -13.44 -11.61
CA ILE A 236 -15.73 -12.55 -12.42
C ILE A 236 -16.24 -13.33 -13.62
N PHE A 237 -17.56 -13.40 -13.77
CA PHE A 237 -18.19 -14.04 -14.92
C PHE A 237 -18.58 -13.00 -15.96
N GLU A 238 -17.82 -12.94 -17.06
CA GLU A 238 -18.25 -12.28 -18.29
C GLU A 238 -19.33 -13.14 -18.94
N SER A 239 -20.58 -12.67 -18.85
CA SER A 239 -21.76 -13.37 -19.32
C SER A 239 -22.44 -12.55 -20.41
N GLU A 240 -22.71 -13.18 -21.54
CA GLU A 240 -23.37 -12.57 -22.69
C GLU A 240 -24.44 -13.52 -23.22
N LEU A 241 -25.63 -12.99 -23.49
CA LEU A 241 -26.68 -13.74 -24.16
C LEU A 241 -26.66 -13.39 -25.66
N ILE A 242 -26.12 -14.25 -26.50
CA ILE A 242 -25.99 -13.99 -27.94
C ILE A 242 -27.27 -14.40 -28.64
N ASN A 243 -27.77 -13.53 -29.52
CA ASN A 243 -28.88 -13.82 -30.42
C ASN A 243 -28.40 -13.75 -31.87
N ASP A 244 -28.27 -14.90 -32.51
CA ASP A 244 -27.91 -15.06 -33.91
C ASP A 244 -29.12 -15.58 -34.70
N GLY A 245 -29.79 -14.68 -35.43
CA GLY A 245 -30.89 -15.05 -36.32
C GLY A 245 -32.09 -15.74 -35.65
N GLY A 246 -32.30 -15.54 -34.34
CA GLY A 246 -33.38 -16.18 -33.56
C GLY A 246 -32.93 -17.38 -32.72
N TYR A 247 -31.68 -17.82 -32.88
CA TYR A 247 -31.05 -18.76 -31.95
C TYR A 247 -30.37 -18.00 -30.81
N VAL A 248 -30.83 -18.24 -29.58
CA VAL A 248 -30.35 -17.56 -28.38
C VAL A 248 -29.53 -18.53 -27.54
N TYR A 249 -28.28 -18.18 -27.23
CA TYR A 249 -27.41 -18.99 -26.38
C TYR A 249 -26.52 -18.12 -25.49
N GLY A 250 -26.21 -18.63 -24.30
CA GLY A 250 -25.30 -17.96 -23.36
C GLY A 250 -23.83 -18.26 -23.64
N SER A 251 -23.02 -17.21 -23.73
CA SER A 251 -21.56 -17.25 -23.69
C SER A 251 -21.09 -16.84 -22.30
N PHE A 252 -20.24 -17.66 -21.69
CA PHE A 252 -19.72 -17.43 -20.35
C PHE A 252 -18.21 -17.58 -20.34
N LYS A 253 -17.51 -16.56 -19.86
CA LYS A 253 -16.07 -16.58 -19.64
C LYS A 253 -15.78 -16.20 -18.20
N GLN A 254 -14.99 -17.02 -17.52
CA GLN A 254 -14.47 -16.75 -16.19
C GLN A 254 -13.19 -15.93 -16.31
N LEU A 255 -13.09 -14.86 -15.52
CA LEU A 255 -11.93 -13.97 -15.45
C LEU A 255 -11.42 -13.97 -14.01
N SER A 256 -10.16 -14.38 -13.84
CA SER A 256 -9.44 -14.27 -12.57
C SER A 256 -8.89 -12.84 -12.39
N GLU A 257 -8.59 -12.43 -11.15
CA GLU A 257 -8.04 -11.10 -10.87
C GLU A 257 -6.74 -10.80 -11.64
N SER A 258 -5.89 -11.82 -11.82
CA SER A 258 -4.66 -11.73 -12.62
C SER A 258 -4.89 -11.49 -14.12
N GLU A 259 -6.04 -11.90 -14.65
CA GLU A 259 -6.39 -11.73 -16.07
C GLU A 259 -7.06 -10.38 -16.36
N LEU A 260 -7.44 -9.62 -15.31
CA LEU A 260 -8.02 -8.29 -15.45
C LEU A 260 -6.96 -7.24 -15.79
N VAL A 261 -5.72 -7.45 -15.32
CA VAL A 261 -4.60 -6.58 -15.64
C VAL A 261 -4.29 -6.78 -17.12
N GLU A 262 -4.61 -5.78 -17.94
CA GLU A 262 -4.21 -5.80 -19.34
C GLU A 262 -2.68 -5.97 -19.38
N PRO A 263 -2.17 -6.95 -20.15
CA PRO A 263 -0.73 -7.10 -20.28
C PRO A 263 -0.16 -5.76 -20.76
N PRO A 264 0.98 -5.31 -20.21
CA PRO A 264 1.58 -4.07 -20.64
C PRO A 264 1.72 -4.13 -22.17
N PRO A 265 1.33 -3.06 -22.89
CA PRO A 265 1.36 -3.08 -24.33
C PRO A 265 2.77 -3.44 -24.79
N THR A 266 2.88 -4.40 -25.71
CA THR A 266 4.17 -4.88 -26.25
C THR A 266 5.02 -3.74 -26.81
N GLU A 267 4.35 -2.67 -27.28
CA GLU A 267 4.97 -1.41 -27.65
C GLU A 267 4.33 -0.26 -26.85
N PRO A 268 4.97 0.19 -25.75
CA PRO A 268 4.43 1.30 -24.97
C PRO A 268 4.40 2.58 -25.82
N SER A 269 3.23 3.21 -25.90
CA SER A 269 3.04 4.46 -26.62
C SER A 269 2.48 5.54 -25.70
N ILE A 270 3.07 6.73 -25.75
CA ILE A 270 2.69 7.87 -24.90
C ILE A 270 2.29 9.03 -25.80
N SER A 271 1.15 9.66 -25.49
CA SER A 271 0.70 10.86 -26.17
C SER A 271 1.26 12.10 -25.49
N PHE A 272 1.98 12.94 -26.24
CA PHE A 272 2.47 14.24 -25.75
C PHE A 272 2.18 15.35 -26.78
N LYS A 273 2.28 16.61 -26.36
CA LYS A 273 1.95 17.77 -27.21
C LYS A 273 3.16 18.29 -28.01
N LYS A 274 4.23 18.71 -27.33
CA LYS A 274 5.35 19.42 -27.95
C LYS A 274 6.72 18.94 -27.51
N LEU A 275 6.93 18.76 -26.21
CA LEU A 275 8.23 18.42 -25.64
C LEU A 275 8.21 16.97 -25.16
N ILE A 276 9.33 16.29 -25.39
CA ILE A 276 9.64 14.96 -24.86
C ILE A 276 10.97 15.09 -24.11
N ASN A 277 11.01 14.57 -22.89
CA ASN A 277 12.23 14.44 -22.12
C ASN A 277 12.50 12.96 -21.91
N ILE A 278 13.71 12.51 -22.21
CA ILE A 278 14.10 11.12 -22.13
C ILE A 278 15.11 11.01 -21.01
N VAL A 279 14.71 10.37 -19.92
CA VAL A 279 15.52 10.23 -18.71
C VAL A 279 15.57 8.74 -18.36
N PRO A 280 16.75 8.21 -17.98
CA PRO A 280 16.84 6.84 -17.50
C PRO A 280 16.03 6.67 -16.21
N ASN A 281 15.54 5.45 -15.97
CA ASN A 281 14.94 5.10 -14.68
C ASN A 281 15.99 5.28 -13.57
N ILE A 282 15.59 5.73 -12.38
CA ILE A 282 16.52 5.91 -11.25
C ILE A 282 17.23 4.61 -10.87
N GLN A 283 16.57 3.45 -11.04
CA GLN A 283 17.16 2.12 -10.80
C GLN A 283 18.33 1.79 -11.74
N HIS A 284 18.42 2.49 -12.87
CA HIS A 284 19.52 2.36 -13.83
C HIS A 284 20.71 3.26 -13.49
N LEU A 285 20.50 4.24 -12.60
CA LEU A 285 21.52 5.18 -12.12
C LEU A 285 22.14 4.73 -10.80
N THR A 286 21.57 3.72 -10.14
CA THR A 286 22.13 3.18 -8.90
C THR A 286 23.43 2.46 -9.17
N LEU A 287 24.41 2.65 -8.28
CA LEU A 287 25.65 1.88 -8.31
C LEU A 287 25.34 0.42 -7.98
N ASN A 288 25.86 -0.50 -8.79
CA ASN A 288 25.82 -1.90 -8.44
C ASN A 288 26.82 -2.14 -7.31
N THR A 289 26.33 -2.47 -6.12
CA THR A 289 27.16 -2.74 -4.95
C THR A 289 27.33 -4.24 -4.77
N ASN A 290 27.96 -4.91 -5.73
CA ASN A 290 28.40 -6.29 -5.54
C ASN A 290 29.61 -6.30 -4.58
N ALA A 291 29.62 -7.23 -3.63
CA ALA A 291 30.61 -7.30 -2.54
C ALA A 291 32.08 -7.33 -3.04
N ASP A 292 32.31 -7.87 -4.23
CA ASP A 292 33.63 -7.98 -4.86
C ASP A 292 34.19 -6.63 -5.36
N MET A 293 33.37 -5.58 -5.46
CA MET A 293 33.81 -4.25 -5.95
C MET A 293 34.55 -3.41 -4.90
N PHE A 294 34.56 -3.85 -3.63
CA PHE A 294 35.20 -3.11 -2.54
C PHE A 294 36.51 -3.75 -2.04
N SER A 295 36.98 -4.83 -2.68
CA SER A 295 38.22 -5.51 -2.31
C SER A 295 39.41 -4.96 -3.11
N GLY A 296 39.92 -3.77 -2.76
CA GLY A 296 41.14 -3.22 -3.35
C GLY A 296 41.27 -1.69 -3.23
N ALA A 297 42.33 -1.13 -3.83
CA ALA A 297 42.54 0.31 -3.87
C ALA A 297 41.54 0.98 -4.81
N SER A 298 40.95 2.11 -4.39
CA SER A 298 39.88 2.82 -5.09
C SER A 298 40.27 3.32 -6.49
N THR A 299 41.57 3.42 -6.80
CA THR A 299 42.08 3.82 -8.11
C THR A 299 41.93 2.75 -9.19
N ASP A 300 41.95 1.48 -8.80
CA ASP A 300 41.98 0.35 -9.75
C ASP A 300 40.57 -0.08 -10.17
N HIS A 301 39.57 0.16 -9.31
CA HIS A 301 38.17 -0.23 -9.53
C HIS A 301 37.30 0.85 -10.19
N LEU A 302 37.85 2.02 -10.53
CA LEU A 302 37.12 3.11 -11.23
C LEU A 302 36.57 2.67 -12.60
N ALA A 303 37.26 1.76 -13.28
CA ALA A 303 36.84 1.22 -14.57
C ALA A 303 35.68 0.21 -14.43
N ASP A 304 35.60 -0.49 -13.29
CA ASP A 304 34.68 -1.61 -13.05
C ASP A 304 33.34 -1.18 -12.43
N ILE A 305 33.13 0.13 -12.25
CA ILE A 305 31.87 0.67 -11.71
C ILE A 305 30.71 0.34 -12.67
N SER A 306 29.87 -0.64 -12.36
CA SER A 306 28.64 -0.89 -13.11
C SER A 306 27.46 -0.10 -12.54
N LEU A 307 26.63 0.45 -13.43
CA LEU A 307 25.42 1.19 -13.10
C LEU A 307 24.20 0.34 -13.46
N GLY A 308 23.25 0.24 -12.53
CA GLY A 308 22.07 -0.60 -12.62
C GLY A 308 21.96 -1.54 -11.41
N SER A 309 20.73 -1.89 -11.03
CA SER A 309 20.50 -2.89 -9.99
C SER A 309 20.88 -4.28 -10.47
N ALA A 310 21.62 -5.06 -9.66
CA ALA A 310 22.01 -6.44 -9.98
C ALA A 310 20.82 -7.39 -10.23
N ASN A 311 19.63 -7.05 -9.72
CA ASN A 311 18.44 -7.89 -9.80
C ASN A 311 17.54 -7.60 -11.02
N SER A 312 17.78 -6.49 -11.72
CA SER A 312 17.13 -6.20 -12.99
C SER A 312 18.07 -6.70 -14.09
N GLY A 313 17.80 -7.87 -14.68
CA GLY A 313 18.57 -8.44 -15.80
C GLY A 313 18.62 -7.57 -17.07
N ASP A 314 18.14 -6.33 -16.99
CA ASP A 314 17.98 -5.36 -18.06
C ASP A 314 19.10 -4.31 -18.03
N GLN A 315 20.32 -4.74 -18.31
CA GLN A 315 21.40 -3.80 -18.60
C GLN A 315 21.14 -3.18 -19.98
N PHE A 316 20.61 -1.96 -19.98
CA PHE A 316 20.24 -1.20 -21.19
C PHE A 316 21.40 -0.42 -21.82
N TRP A 317 22.57 -0.41 -21.16
CA TRP A 317 23.80 0.15 -21.72
C TRP A 317 24.17 -0.63 -23.00
N ASP A 318 24.60 0.09 -24.04
CA ASP A 318 24.87 -0.44 -25.39
C ASP A 318 23.67 -0.95 -26.21
N GLN A 319 22.45 -0.89 -25.66
CA GLN A 319 21.23 -1.15 -26.44
C GLN A 319 20.84 0.06 -27.31
N GLN A 320 20.29 -0.23 -28.49
CA GLN A 320 19.72 0.80 -29.37
C GLN A 320 18.21 0.86 -29.20
N PHE A 321 17.70 2.04 -28.87
CA PHE A 321 16.27 2.31 -28.74
C PHE A 321 15.75 2.99 -29.99
N LYS A 322 14.60 2.52 -30.49
CA LYS A 322 13.90 3.17 -31.60
C LYS A 322 12.58 3.75 -31.11
N ILE A 323 12.50 5.07 -31.03
CA ILE A 323 11.27 5.79 -30.64
C ILE A 323 10.60 6.33 -31.90
N ARG A 324 9.41 5.82 -32.22
CA ARG A 324 8.61 6.29 -33.35
C ARG A 324 7.61 7.37 -32.92
N LEU A 325 7.84 8.60 -33.36
CA LEU A 325 6.94 9.72 -33.18
C LEU A 325 5.92 9.75 -34.33
N THR A 326 4.63 9.68 -34.02
CA THR A 326 3.56 9.80 -35.02
C THR A 326 2.73 11.05 -34.74
N SER A 327 2.64 11.96 -35.72
CA SER A 327 1.75 13.12 -35.64
C SER A 327 0.30 12.69 -35.72
N LYS A 328 -0.50 12.99 -34.70
CA LYS A 328 -1.96 12.70 -34.71
C LYS A 328 -2.71 13.51 -35.77
N LYS A 329 -2.24 14.73 -36.09
CA LYS A 329 -2.92 15.63 -37.04
C LYS A 329 -2.60 15.31 -38.50
N THR A 330 -1.37 14.93 -38.79
CA THR A 330 -0.89 14.73 -40.17
C THR A 330 -0.53 13.29 -40.51
N GLY A 331 -0.53 12.38 -39.53
CA GLY A 331 -0.14 10.97 -39.71
C GLY A 331 1.35 10.75 -40.01
N ARG A 332 2.15 11.81 -40.14
CA ARG A 332 3.59 11.73 -40.44
C ARG A 332 4.33 11.08 -39.29
N LYS A 333 5.30 10.23 -39.63
CA LYS A 333 6.11 9.45 -38.68
C LYS A 333 7.57 9.89 -38.74
N ILE A 334 8.21 10.04 -37.59
CA ILE A 334 9.64 10.31 -37.43
C ILE A 334 10.19 9.28 -36.46
N ASP A 335 11.28 8.62 -36.83
CA ASP A 335 11.94 7.63 -35.98
C ASP A 335 13.20 8.26 -35.36
N LEU A 336 13.33 8.18 -34.03
CA LEU A 336 14.52 8.57 -33.27
C LEU A 336 15.25 7.30 -32.84
N ASN A 337 16.49 7.13 -33.30
CA ASN A 337 17.36 6.05 -32.84
C ASN A 337 18.29 6.62 -31.76
N LEU A 338 18.25 6.03 -30.57
CA LEU A 338 19.01 6.48 -29.39
C LEU A 338 19.94 5.37 -28.93
N LYS A 339 21.15 5.76 -28.54
CA LYS A 339 22.13 4.90 -27.88
C LYS A 339 22.59 5.63 -26.61
N PHE A 340 22.58 4.94 -25.48
CA PHE A 340 23.07 5.48 -24.21
C PHE A 340 24.48 4.99 -23.96
N GLU A 341 25.41 5.92 -23.70
CA GLU A 341 26.81 5.62 -23.45
C GLU A 341 27.22 6.12 -22.06
N LYS A 342 27.98 5.29 -21.34
CA LYS A 342 28.55 5.66 -20.04
C LYS A 342 29.80 6.51 -20.26
N LYS A 343 29.81 7.73 -19.76
CA LYS A 343 31.00 8.59 -19.74
C LYS A 343 31.62 8.60 -18.35
N VAL A 344 32.83 8.06 -18.23
CA VAL A 344 33.65 8.20 -17.02
C VAL A 344 34.53 9.44 -17.22
N SER A 345 34.35 10.46 -16.38
CA SER A 345 35.31 11.57 -16.31
C SER A 345 36.40 11.18 -15.32
N LYS A 346 37.66 11.34 -15.74
CA LYS A 346 38.81 11.30 -14.84
C LYS A 346 38.89 12.59 -14.03
#